data_AF-A0A2R6FDU2-F1
#
_entry.id   AF-A0A2R6FDU2-F1
#
_cell.length_a   1.000
_cell.length_b   1.000
_cell.length_c   1.000
_cell.angle_alpha   90.00
_cell.angle_beta   90.00
_cell.angle_gamma   90.00
#
_symmetry.space_group_name_H-M   'P 1'
#
loop_
_entity.id
_entity.type
_entity.pdbx_description
1 polymer ?
#
loop_
_entity_poly.entity_id
_entity_poly.type
_entity_poly.pdbx_seq_one_letter_code
_entity_poly.pdbx_strand_id
1 'polypeptide(L)'
;MSEERTGETRADERPAGDRSTSRNTAGRFASGIVRLGLAVIGVVLLLFAAGRIAGIDLLEMAIEVLASPIGRWIALAFVALVLIVIAVRGFSKR
;
A
#
# COMPACT_ATOMS: atom_id res chain seq x y z
N MET A 1 58.33 -34.96 13.47
CA MET A 1 56.98 -34.63 12.96
C MET A 1 57.00 -33.16 12.60
N SER A 2 56.76 -32.86 11.33
CA SER A 2 57.15 -31.65 10.61
C SER A 2 56.41 -30.38 11.04
N GLU A 3 57.20 -29.32 11.26
CA GLU A 3 57.19 -28.02 10.57
C GLU A 3 55.90 -27.37 10.02
N GLU A 4 55.89 -26.02 10.14
CA GLU A 4 55.12 -25.01 9.38
C GLU A 4 53.67 -24.73 9.85
N ARG A 5 53.17 -23.47 9.95
CA ARG A 5 53.63 -22.16 9.48
C ARG A 5 52.69 -21.07 10.06
N THR A 6 53.21 -19.84 10.14
CA THR A 6 52.53 -18.53 9.97
C THR A 6 51.43 -18.13 10.98
N GLY A 7 51.55 -17.02 11.69
CA GLY A 7 51.80 -15.67 11.15
C GLY A 7 50.46 -15.03 10.78
N GLU A 8 49.95 -14.15 11.64
CA GLU A 8 49.73 -12.74 11.34
C GLU A 8 48.58 -12.39 10.36
N THR A 9 47.60 -11.69 10.93
CA THR A 9 47.05 -10.42 10.38
C THR A 9 46.08 -10.49 9.18
N ARG A 10 44.78 -10.32 9.47
CA ARG A 10 43.75 -9.45 8.82
C ARG A 10 42.37 -10.06 9.12
N ALA A 11 41.45 -9.42 9.84
CA ALA A 11 40.75 -8.19 9.46
C ALA A 11 40.27 -8.22 7.99
N ASP A 12 39.27 -9.06 7.73
CA ASP A 12 38.29 -9.07 6.63
C ASP A 12 37.91 -10.55 6.49
N GLU A 13 36.74 -11.00 6.94
CA GLU A 13 35.53 -10.93 6.14
C GLU A 13 34.33 -10.61 7.02
N ARG A 14 33.89 -9.34 6.95
CA ARG A 14 32.45 -9.03 7.08
C ARG A 14 31.70 -9.97 6.12
N PRO A 15 30.61 -10.64 6.52
CA PRO A 15 29.58 -10.94 5.56
C PRO A 15 29.05 -9.59 5.06
N ALA A 16 29.64 -9.14 3.96
CA ALA A 16 29.12 -8.11 3.12
C ALA A 16 27.68 -8.48 2.76
N GLY A 17 26.72 -7.69 3.23
CA GLY A 17 25.37 -7.78 2.69
C GLY A 17 24.20 -7.62 3.65
N ASP A 18 24.34 -6.93 4.78
CA ASP A 18 23.19 -6.30 5.43
C ASP A 18 22.68 -5.08 4.61
N ARG A 19 22.36 -5.36 3.34
CA ARG A 19 21.77 -4.43 2.36
C ARG A 19 20.56 -5.05 1.64
N SER A 20 20.07 -6.20 2.11
CA SER A 20 18.83 -6.82 1.61
C SER A 20 17.60 -6.45 2.45
N THR A 21 17.76 -6.09 3.73
CA THR A 21 16.64 -5.71 4.62
C THR A 21 16.02 -4.34 4.30
N SER A 22 16.79 -3.42 3.72
CA SER A 22 16.26 -2.09 3.35
C SER A 22 15.46 -2.12 2.03
N ARG A 23 15.80 -3.02 1.09
CA ARG A 23 15.08 -3.18 -0.18
C ARG A 23 13.79 -4.00 -0.04
N ASN A 24 13.70 -4.85 0.98
CA ASN A 24 12.52 -5.69 1.23
C ASN A 24 11.43 -5.02 2.08
N THR A 25 11.68 -3.80 2.55
CA THR A 25 10.73 -3.03 3.36
C THR A 25 9.91 -2.11 2.46
N ALA A 26 10.54 -1.46 1.47
CA ALA A 26 9.86 -0.72 0.43
C ALA A 26 8.91 -1.60 -0.42
N GLY A 27 9.31 -2.84 -0.72
CA GLY A 27 8.47 -3.82 -1.43
C GLY A 27 7.26 -4.32 -0.61
N ARG A 28 7.39 -4.47 0.71
CA ARG A 28 6.28 -4.87 1.60
C ARG A 28 5.26 -3.75 1.85
N PHE A 29 5.70 -2.49 1.93
CA PHE A 29 4.79 -1.36 2.12
C PHE A 29 4.06 -0.92 0.84
N ALA A 30 4.72 -1.00 -0.32
CA ALA A 30 4.04 -0.85 -1.61
C ALA A 30 2.94 -1.92 -1.77
N SER A 31 3.24 -3.16 -1.34
CA SER A 31 2.25 -4.24 -1.35
C SER A 31 1.07 -3.96 -0.42
N GLY A 32 1.27 -3.39 0.77
CA GLY A 32 0.17 -3.14 1.72
C GLY A 32 -0.91 -2.19 1.20
N ILE A 33 -0.53 -1.02 0.68
CA ILE A 33 -1.50 -0.03 0.18
C ILE A 33 -2.13 -0.50 -1.13
N VAL A 34 -1.34 -1.05 -2.04
CA VAL A 34 -1.87 -1.58 -3.31
C VAL A 34 -2.81 -2.76 -3.07
N ARG A 35 -2.47 -3.66 -2.14
CA ARG A 35 -3.30 -4.81 -1.77
C ARG A 35 -4.58 -4.38 -1.06
N LEU A 36 -4.52 -3.37 -0.20
CA LEU A 36 -5.72 -2.78 0.40
C LEU A 36 -6.61 -2.13 -0.67
N GLY A 37 -6.02 -1.36 -1.58
CA GLY A 37 -6.73 -0.76 -2.71
C GLY A 37 -7.38 -1.82 -3.60
N LEU A 38 -6.65 -2.87 -3.96
CA LEU A 38 -7.18 -3.99 -4.74
C LEU A 38 -8.30 -4.73 -4.01
N ALA A 39 -8.16 -4.95 -2.70
CA ALA A 39 -9.20 -5.59 -1.90
C ALA A 39 -10.48 -4.75 -1.88
N VAL A 40 -10.36 -3.44 -1.65
CA VAL A 40 -11.51 -2.52 -1.68
C VAL A 40 -12.15 -2.50 -3.06
N ILE A 41 -11.38 -2.37 -4.14
CA ILE A 41 -11.88 -2.40 -5.52
C ILE A 41 -12.58 -3.73 -5.80
N GLY A 42 -11.99 -4.86 -5.41
CA GLY A 42 -12.58 -6.19 -5.58
C GLY A 42 -13.91 -6.33 -4.87
N VAL A 43 -14.03 -5.84 -3.64
CA VAL A 43 -15.29 -5.82 -2.88
C VAL A 43 -16.34 -4.96 -3.60
N VAL A 44 -15.96 -3.75 -4.05
CA VAL A 44 -16.87 -2.86 -4.80
C VAL A 44 -17.39 -3.53 -6.07
N LEU A 45 -16.51 -4.18 -6.85
CA LEU A 45 -16.89 -4.90 -8.06
C LEU A 45 -17.79 -6.11 -7.76
N LEU A 46 -17.52 -6.84 -6.67
CA LEU A 46 -18.33 -7.96 -6.25
C LEU A 46 -19.74 -7.53 -5.86
N LEU A 47 -19.87 -6.46 -5.05
CA LEU A 47 -21.16 -5.88 -4.68
C LEU A 47 -21.89 -5.37 -5.92
N PHE A 48 -21.18 -4.71 -6.85
CA PHE A 48 -21.75 -4.24 -8.10
C PHE A 48 -22.32 -5.42 -8.93
N ALA A 49 -21.55 -6.50 -9.09
CA ALA A 49 -22.01 -7.68 -9.80
C ALA A 49 -23.22 -8.35 -9.12
N ALA A 50 -23.18 -8.50 -7.79
CA ALA A 50 -24.29 -9.05 -7.02
C ALA A 50 -25.56 -8.20 -7.14
N GLY A 51 -25.40 -6.87 -7.10
CA GLY A 51 -26.49 -5.93 -7.27
C GLY A 51 -27.08 -5.92 -8.68
N ARG A 52 -26.23 -6.06 -9.71
CA ARG A 52 -26.68 -6.23 -11.09
C ARG A 52 -27.50 -7.52 -11.26
N ILE A 53 -27.11 -8.62 -10.61
CA ILE A 53 -27.88 -9.87 -10.59
C ILE A 53 -29.23 -9.68 -9.87
N ALA A 54 -29.27 -8.89 -8.80
CA ALA A 54 -30.49 -8.53 -8.09
C ALA A 54 -31.41 -7.56 -8.86
N GLY A 55 -31.02 -7.11 -10.06
CA GLY A 55 -31.78 -6.15 -10.87
C GLY A 55 -31.70 -4.71 -10.37
N ILE A 56 -30.75 -4.41 -9.47
CA ILE A 56 -30.53 -3.07 -8.92
C ILE A 56 -29.35 -2.45 -9.68
N ASP A 57 -29.58 -1.32 -10.35
CA ASP A 57 -28.49 -0.51 -10.92
C ASP A 57 -27.81 0.32 -9.82
N LEU A 58 -26.97 -0.34 -9.02
CA LEU A 58 -26.21 0.33 -7.94
C LEU A 58 -25.37 1.48 -8.46
N LEU A 59 -24.88 1.39 -9.70
CA LEU A 59 -24.07 2.43 -10.28
C LEU A 59 -24.91 3.66 -10.61
N GLU A 60 -26.12 3.48 -11.14
CA GLU A 60 -27.06 4.59 -11.40
C GLU A 60 -27.52 5.24 -10.10
N MET A 61 -27.88 4.43 -9.11
CA MET A 61 -28.28 4.91 -7.79
C MET A 61 -27.13 5.64 -7.06
N ALA A 62 -25.90 5.13 -7.19
CA ALA A 62 -24.71 5.80 -6.66
C ALA A 62 -24.43 7.11 -7.40
N ILE A 63 -24.59 7.16 -8.72
CA ILE A 63 -24.43 8.40 -9.51
C ILE A 63 -25.47 9.44 -9.10
N GLU A 64 -26.72 9.04 -8.90
CA GLU A 64 -27.79 9.94 -8.48
C GLU A 64 -27.52 10.52 -7.08
N VAL A 65 -27.09 9.68 -6.13
CA VAL A 65 -26.69 10.14 -4.79
C VAL A 65 -25.43 11.01 -4.85
N LEU A 66 -24.46 10.71 -5.72
CA LEU A 66 -23.22 11.49 -5.84
C LEU A 66 -23.45 12.83 -6.58
N ALA A 67 -24.39 12.86 -7.52
CA ALA A 67 -24.81 14.05 -8.25
C ALA A 67 -25.70 14.98 -7.39
N SER A 68 -26.31 14.44 -6.33
CA SER A 68 -27.03 15.21 -5.33
C SER A 68 -26.13 16.27 -4.67
N PRO A 69 -26.67 17.44 -4.29
CA PRO A 69 -25.93 18.44 -3.53
C PRO A 69 -25.23 17.86 -2.29
N ILE A 70 -25.87 16.92 -1.58
CA ILE A 70 -25.30 16.27 -0.40
C ILE A 70 -24.12 15.34 -0.77
N GLY A 71 -24.25 14.64 -1.90
CA GLY A 71 -23.23 13.72 -2.42
C GLY A 71 -21.95 14.44 -2.81
N ARG A 72 -22.07 15.64 -3.38
CA ARG A 72 -20.91 16.49 -3.69
C ARG A 72 -20.13 16.89 -2.44
N TRP A 73 -20.81 17.26 -1.35
CA TRP A 73 -20.13 17.58 -0.09
C TRP A 73 -19.43 16.36 0.51
N ILE A 74 -20.05 15.18 0.44
CA ILE A 74 -19.44 13.92 0.89
C ILE A 74 -18.20 13.59 0.05
N ALA A 75 -18.28 13.73 -1.28
CA ALA A 75 -17.16 13.50 -2.18
C ALA A 75 -15.98 14.45 -1.86
N LEU A 76 -16.27 15.74 -1.65
CA LEU A 76 -15.26 16.72 -1.25
C LEU A 76 -14.63 16.38 0.10
N ALA A 77 -15.44 15.98 1.09
CA ALA A 77 -14.95 15.57 2.40
C ALA A 77 -14.06 14.32 2.30
N PHE A 78 -14.42 13.35 1.47
CA PHE A 78 -13.61 12.16 1.22
C PHE A 78 -12.27 12.51 0.57
N VAL A 79 -12.27 13.36 -0.46
CA VAL A 79 -11.03 13.84 -1.10
C VAL A 79 -10.15 14.58 -0.09
N ALA A 80 -10.73 15.48 0.71
CA ALA A 80 -10.02 16.19 1.75
C ALA A 80 -9.40 15.23 2.78
N LEU A 81 -10.15 14.22 3.22
CA LEU A 81 -9.65 13.19 4.13
C LEU A 81 -8.46 12.42 3.53
N VAL A 82 -8.55 12.01 2.27
CA VAL A 82 -7.47 11.32 1.56
C VAL A 82 -6.22 12.21 1.50
N LEU A 83 -6.38 13.49 1.16
CA LEU A 83 -5.28 14.45 1.15
C LEU A 83 -4.64 14.61 2.53
N ILE A 84 -5.44 14.68 3.60
CA ILE A 84 -4.95 14.74 4.98
C ILE A 84 -4.14 13.48 5.32
N VAL A 85 -4.65 12.29 5.00
CA VAL A 85 -3.93 11.03 5.26
C VAL A 85 -2.61 11.00 4.50
N ILE A 86 -2.60 11.42 3.23
CA ILE A 86 -1.38 11.51 2.42
C ILE A 86 -0.41 12.53 3.02
N ALA A 87 -0.90 13.71 3.43
CA ALA A 87 -0.08 14.76 4.03
C ALA A 87 0.55 14.29 5.35
N VAL A 88 -0.24 13.72 6.26
CA VAL A 88 0.23 13.18 7.55
C VAL A 88 1.27 12.08 7.33
N ARG A 89 1.02 11.16 6.38
CA ARG A 89 1.95 10.08 6.03
C ARG A 89 3.24 10.61 5.38
N GLY A 90 3.13 11.68 4.59
CA GLY A 90 4.26 12.35 3.94
C GLY A 90 5.14 13.12 4.92
N PHE A 91 4.53 13.77 5.92
CA PHE A 91 5.26 14.49 6.98
C PHE A 91 5.95 13.55 7.98
N SER A 92 5.33 12.42 8.33
CA SER A 92 5.91 11.44 9.27
C SER A 92 7.18 10.73 8.76
N LYS A 93 7.60 10.98 7.51
CA LYS A 93 8.80 10.37 6.89
C LYS A 93 10.03 11.29 6.91
N ARG A 94 9.94 12.47 7.53
CA ARG A 94 11.08 13.35 7.83
C ARG A 94 11.44 13.23 9.30
#